data_AF-A0A1F1UD23-F1
#
_entry.id   AF-A0A1F1UD23-F1
#
_cell.length_a   1.000
_cell.length_b   1.000
_cell.length_c   1.000
_cell.angle_alpha   90.00
_cell.angle_beta   90.00
_cell.angle_gamma   90.00
#
_symmetry.space_group_name_H-M   'P 1'
#
loop_
_entity.id
_entity.type
_entity.pdbx_description
1 polymer ?
#
loop_
_entity_poly.entity_id
_entity_poly.type
_entity_poly.pdbx_seq_one_letter_code
_entity_poly.pdbx_strand_id
1 'polypeptide(L)'
;MVAGRLKSDYRYSIGMVYNNFVWPEVTEQQRAEIARLGQGVLDARAQYSGATIAQLYDLKSDFLYPDLKAAHEALDAAVERAYGLEPGCPESEIVALLFKLYEQASNQA
;
A
#
# COMPACT_ATOMS: atom_id res chain seq x y z
N MET A 1 -5.74 2.64 12.55
CA MET A 1 -4.98 3.76 11.96
C MET A 1 -3.91 4.21 12.95
N VAL A 2 -2.63 3.94 12.66
CA VAL A 2 -1.49 4.20 13.58
C VAL A 2 -0.73 5.50 13.21
N ALA A 3 -1.02 6.09 12.05
CA ALA A 3 -0.43 7.35 11.64
C ALA A 3 -0.96 8.54 12.45
N GLY A 4 -0.05 9.44 12.83
CA GLY A 4 -0.43 10.74 13.36
C GLY A 4 -1.13 11.58 12.28
N ARG A 5 -1.83 12.64 12.70
CA ARG A 5 -2.42 13.61 11.76
C ARG A 5 -2.01 15.03 12.15
N LEU A 6 -1.80 15.89 11.16
CA LEU A 6 -1.77 17.33 11.36
C LEU A 6 -3.10 17.88 10.85
N LYS A 7 -4.01 18.24 11.77
CA LYS A 7 -5.44 18.43 11.43
C LYS A 7 -6.01 17.15 10.79
N SER A 8 -6.38 17.18 9.51
CA SER A 8 -6.88 16.01 8.77
C SER A 8 -5.83 15.37 7.86
N ASP A 9 -4.66 16.01 7.69
CA ASP A 9 -3.63 15.54 6.78
C ASP A 9 -2.84 14.39 7.41
N TYR A 10 -2.55 13.36 6.61
CA TYR A 10 -1.76 12.21 7.05
C TYR A 10 -0.34 12.64 7.40
N ARG A 11 0.08 12.37 8.65
CA ARG A 11 1.46 12.59 9.08
C ARG A 11 2.17 11.25 9.24
N TYR A 12 2.99 10.93 8.26
CA TYR A 12 3.86 9.76 8.31
C TYR A 12 4.99 10.00 9.32
N SER A 13 5.21 9.05 10.23
CA SER A 13 6.31 9.09 11.20
C SER A 13 6.97 7.73 11.27
N ILE A 14 8.29 7.71 11.25
CA ILE A 14 9.10 6.48 11.34
C ILE A 14 8.75 5.69 12.60
N GLY A 15 8.68 6.35 13.76
CA GLY A 15 8.47 5.69 15.06
C GLY A 15 7.02 5.25 15.34
N MET A 16 6.04 5.68 14.53
CA MET A 16 4.63 5.32 14.74
C MET A 16 4.04 4.49 13.60
N VAL A 17 4.49 4.71 12.36
CA VAL A 17 3.92 4.04 11.18
C VAL A 17 4.87 2.98 10.66
N TYR A 18 6.13 3.35 10.35
CA TYR A 18 7.04 2.43 9.67
C TYR A 18 7.51 1.29 10.59
N ASN A 19 7.95 1.61 11.81
CA ASN A 19 8.48 0.60 12.74
C ASN A 19 7.41 -0.38 13.27
N ASN A 20 6.14 0.04 13.26
CA ASN A 20 5.02 -0.76 13.76
C ASN A 20 4.31 -1.53 12.64
N PHE A 21 4.74 -1.36 11.39
CA PHE A 21 4.14 -2.03 10.25
C PHE A 21 4.75 -3.42 10.10
N VAL A 22 3.99 -4.42 10.54
CA VAL A 22 4.40 -5.82 10.42
C VAL A 22 4.22 -6.27 8.98
N TRP A 23 5.35 -6.48 8.29
CA TRP A 23 5.38 -7.09 6.96
C TRP A 23 5.35 -8.63 7.10
N PRO A 24 4.52 -9.34 6.32
CA PRO A 24 4.39 -10.78 6.41
C PRO A 24 5.66 -11.46 5.88
N GLU A 25 5.88 -12.71 6.27
CA GLU A 25 6.91 -13.52 5.63
C GLU A 25 6.47 -13.86 4.20
N VAL A 26 7.17 -13.29 3.22
CA VAL A 26 6.91 -13.50 1.80
C VAL A 26 7.97 -14.40 1.19
N THR A 27 7.54 -15.27 0.27
CA THR A 27 8.46 -16.04 -0.56
C THR A 27 9.24 -15.14 -1.52
N GLU A 28 10.41 -15.60 -1.99
CA GLU A 28 11.19 -14.86 -2.98
C GLU A 28 10.42 -14.60 -4.29
N GLN A 29 9.52 -15.53 -4.68
CA GLN A 29 8.64 -15.35 -5.84
C GLN A 29 7.65 -14.21 -5.63
N GLN A 30 6.99 -14.15 -4.47
CA GLN A 30 6.08 -13.05 -4.12
C GLN A 30 6.82 -11.72 -4.03
N ARG A 31 8.02 -11.72 -3.44
CA ARG A 31 8.89 -10.52 -3.37
C ARG A 31 9.23 -10.00 -4.77
N ALA A 32 9.65 -10.88 -5.67
CA ALA A 32 9.99 -10.53 -7.04
C ALA A 32 8.76 -9.99 -7.81
N GLU A 33 7.59 -10.60 -7.60
CA GLU A 33 6.35 -10.15 -8.24
C GLU A 33 5.91 -8.77 -7.72
N ILE A 34 5.94 -8.54 -6.41
CA ILE A 34 5.64 -7.23 -5.82
C ILE A 34 6.62 -6.17 -6.33
N ALA A 35 7.92 -6.51 -6.44
CA ALA A 35 8.92 -5.59 -7.00
C ALA A 35 8.64 -5.25 -8.46
N ARG A 36 8.28 -6.24 -9.28
CA ARG A 36 7.90 -6.05 -10.69
C ARG A 36 6.67 -5.16 -10.83
N LEU A 37 5.65 -5.38 -10.00
CA LEU A 37 4.42 -4.56 -9.99
C LEU A 37 4.70 -3.14 -9.48
N GLY A 38 5.58 -2.98 -8.49
CA GLY A 38 6.06 -1.69 -8.03
C GLY A 38 6.76 -0.90 -9.14
N GLN A 39 7.57 -1.57 -9.97
CA GLN A 39 8.15 -0.94 -11.16
C GLN A 39 7.06 -0.54 -12.17
N GLY A 40 6.03 -1.37 -12.37
CA GLY A 40 4.89 -1.04 -13.23
C GLY A 40 4.17 0.25 -12.82
N VAL A 41 4.06 0.54 -11.52
CA VAL A 41 3.53 1.83 -11.03
C VAL A 41 4.44 3.01 -11.42
N LEU A 42 5.76 2.84 -11.34
CA LEU A 42 6.70 3.87 -11.78
C LEU A 42 6.62 4.11 -13.29
N ASP A 43 6.50 3.03 -14.07
CA ASP A 43 6.36 3.09 -15.51
C ASP A 43 5.04 3.77 -15.91
N ALA A 44 3.94 3.48 -15.22
CA ALA A 44 2.65 4.15 -15.41
C ALA A 44 2.74 5.65 -15.08
N ARG A 45 3.42 6.04 -14.00
CA ARG A 45 3.66 7.46 -13.68
C ARG A 45 4.46 8.16 -14.80
N ALA A 46 5.46 7.49 -15.36
CA ALA A 46 6.31 8.06 -16.40
C ALA A 46 5.55 8.35 -17.70
N GLN A 47 4.45 7.64 -17.98
CA GLN A 47 3.58 7.91 -19.14
C GLN A 47 2.86 9.27 -19.04
N TYR A 48 2.68 9.79 -17.82
CA TYR A 48 1.98 11.04 -17.56
C TYR A 48 2.96 12.17 -17.19
N SER A 49 4.02 12.37 -17.99
CA SER A 49 5.13 13.29 -17.70
C SER A 49 4.75 14.77 -17.55
N GLY A 50 3.54 15.16 -17.95
CA GLY A 50 3.01 16.52 -17.78
C GLY A 50 2.19 16.74 -16.50
N ALA A 51 1.87 15.67 -15.76
CA ALA A 51 1.12 15.73 -14.53
C ALA A 51 2.06 15.78 -13.32
N THR A 52 1.73 16.62 -12.35
CA THR A 52 2.41 16.61 -11.05
C THR A 52 1.99 15.37 -10.25
N ILE A 53 2.82 14.94 -9.29
CA ILE A 53 2.45 13.87 -8.36
C ILE A 53 1.12 14.17 -7.65
N ALA A 54 0.87 15.43 -7.30
CA ALA A 54 -0.41 15.83 -6.68
C ALA A 54 -1.61 15.54 -7.60
N GLN A 55 -1.48 15.78 -8.90
CA GLN A 55 -2.54 15.51 -9.87
C GLN A 55 -2.73 14.01 -10.12
N LEU A 56 -1.65 13.23 -10.14
CA LEU A 56 -1.70 11.77 -10.33
C LEU A 56 -2.38 11.02 -9.17
N TYR A 57 -2.49 11.64 -8.00
CA TYR A 57 -3.08 11.06 -6.79
C TYR A 57 -4.29 11.86 -6.27
N ASP A 58 -4.82 12.78 -7.08
CA ASP A 58 -6.08 13.45 -6.76
C ASP A 58 -7.25 12.54 -7.15
N LEU A 59 -8.02 12.08 -6.16
CA LEU A 59 -9.21 11.24 -6.34
C LEU A 59 -10.21 11.82 -7.34
N LYS A 60 -10.24 13.14 -7.51
CA LYS A 60 -11.12 13.81 -8.48
C LYS A 60 -10.65 13.65 -9.93
N SER A 61 -9.41 13.23 -10.13
CA SER A 61 -8.75 13.09 -11.42
C SER A 61 -8.32 11.66 -11.70
N ASP A 62 -8.55 10.71 -10.79
CA ASP A 62 -8.18 9.29 -10.95
C ASP A 62 -8.66 8.66 -12.26
N PHE A 63 -9.85 9.07 -12.73
CA PHE A 63 -10.40 8.57 -14.00
C PHE A 63 -9.57 8.98 -15.24
N LEU A 64 -8.71 9.99 -15.10
CA LEU A 64 -7.79 10.45 -16.16
C LEU A 64 -6.53 9.58 -16.26
N TYR A 65 -6.25 8.75 -15.25
CA TYR A 65 -5.03 7.94 -15.17
C TYR A 65 -5.37 6.44 -14.97
N PRO A 66 -6.14 5.83 -15.90
CA PRO A 66 -6.59 4.44 -15.75
C PRO A 66 -5.42 3.45 -15.66
N ASP A 67 -4.31 3.70 -16.34
CA ASP A 67 -3.12 2.83 -16.30
C ASP A 67 -2.44 2.88 -14.93
N LEU A 68 -2.38 4.07 -14.31
CA LEU A 68 -1.85 4.24 -12.96
C LEU A 68 -2.73 3.52 -11.95
N LYS A 69 -4.06 3.68 -12.07
CA LYS A 69 -5.01 3.00 -11.20
C LYS A 69 -4.91 1.48 -11.31
N ALA A 70 -4.88 0.94 -12.52
CA ALA A 70 -4.72 -0.50 -12.75
C ALA A 70 -3.38 -1.03 -12.20
N ALA A 71 -2.30 -0.24 -12.29
CA ALA A 71 -1.02 -0.62 -11.71
C ALA A 71 -1.06 -0.69 -10.18
N HIS A 72 -1.76 0.23 -9.50
CA HIS A 72 -1.98 0.15 -8.05
C HIS A 72 -2.87 -1.04 -7.67
N GLU A 73 -3.98 -1.26 -8.36
CA GLU A 73 -4.86 -2.40 -8.09
C GLU A 73 -4.12 -3.75 -8.23
N ALA A 74 -3.24 -3.87 -9.22
CA ALA A 74 -2.42 -5.07 -9.40
C ALA A 74 -1.39 -5.24 -8.26
N LEU A 75 -0.75 -4.15 -7.84
CA LEU A 75 0.20 -4.16 -6.72
C LEU A 75 -0.50 -4.50 -5.40
N ASP A 76 -1.64 -3.86 -5.12
CA ASP A 76 -2.45 -4.10 -3.93
C ASP A 76 -2.89 -5.56 -3.86
N ALA A 77 -3.41 -6.12 -4.95
CA ALA A 77 -3.79 -7.53 -5.02
C ALA A 77 -2.62 -8.49 -4.73
N ALA A 78 -1.38 -8.14 -5.13
CA ALA A 78 -0.20 -8.94 -4.81
C ALA A 78 0.20 -8.82 -3.33
N VAL A 79 0.08 -7.63 -2.75
CA VAL A 79 0.35 -7.40 -1.32
C VAL A 79 -0.73 -8.06 -0.46
N GLU A 80 -2.01 -7.91 -0.77
CA GLU A 80 -3.11 -8.57 -0.06
C GLU A 80 -2.92 -10.09 -0.05
N ARG A 81 -2.58 -10.69 -1.20
CA ARG A 81 -2.23 -12.13 -1.27
C ARG A 81 -1.01 -12.50 -0.43
N ALA A 82 -0.01 -11.62 -0.33
CA ALA A 82 1.14 -11.83 0.55
C ALA A 82 0.76 -11.81 2.04
N TYR A 83 -0.28 -11.06 2.41
CA TYR A 83 -0.89 -11.08 3.73
C TYR A 83 -1.90 -12.24 3.93
N GLY A 84 -2.15 -13.05 2.90
CA GLY A 84 -3.15 -14.12 2.94
C GLY A 84 -4.60 -13.62 2.85
N LEU A 85 -4.80 -12.41 2.35
CA LEU A 85 -6.12 -11.80 2.10
C LEU A 85 -6.56 -12.02 0.65
N GLU A 86 -7.87 -12.01 0.44
CA GLU A 86 -8.46 -11.98 -0.90
C GLU A 86 -8.32 -10.56 -1.50
N PRO A 87 -7.94 -10.43 -2.78
CA PRO A 87 -7.81 -9.13 -3.42
C PRO A 87 -9.09 -8.28 -3.36
N GLY A 88 -8.97 -7.02 -2.94
CA GLY A 88 -10.10 -6.10 -2.82
C GLY A 88 -10.98 -6.35 -1.58
N CYS A 89 -10.44 -6.98 -0.54
CA CYS A 89 -11.11 -7.12 0.74
C CYS A 89 -11.39 -5.73 1.38
N PRO A 90 -12.44 -5.61 2.22
CA PRO A 90 -12.79 -4.33 2.82
C PRO A 90 -11.69 -3.85 3.77
N GLU A 91 -11.50 -2.53 3.85
CA GLU A 91 -10.48 -1.89 4.69
C GLU A 91 -10.55 -2.37 6.16
N SER A 92 -11.74 -2.65 6.68
CA SER A 92 -11.92 -3.18 8.04
C SER A 92 -11.21 -4.52 8.27
N GLU A 93 -11.18 -5.40 7.26
CA GLU A 93 -10.49 -6.70 7.34
C GLU A 93 -8.98 -6.52 7.29
N ILE A 94 -8.48 -5.64 6.42
CA ILE A 94 -7.06 -5.26 6.36
C ILE A 94 -6.61 -4.70 7.71
N VAL A 95 -7.37 -3.75 8.26
CA VAL A 95 -7.05 -3.11 9.54
C VAL A 95 -7.05 -4.13 10.67
N ALA A 96 -8.04 -5.03 10.73
CA ALA A 96 -8.10 -6.08 11.74
C ALA A 96 -6.89 -7.03 11.67
N LEU A 97 -6.49 -7.43 10.46
CA LEU A 97 -5.31 -8.27 10.27
C LEU A 97 -4.03 -7.56 10.72
N LEU A 98 -3.85 -6.30 10.32
CA LEU A 98 -2.66 -5.52 10.70
C LEU A 98 -2.56 -5.33 12.21
N PHE A 99 -3.68 -5.10 12.90
CA PHE A 99 -3.70 -5.05 14.36
C PHE A 99 -3.35 -6.39 15.00
N LYS A 100 -3.86 -7.51 14.46
CA LYS A 100 -3.51 -8.85 14.94
C LYS A 100 -2.02 -9.15 14.78
N LEU A 101 -1.44 -8.81 13.62
CA LEU A 101 -0.01 -8.99 13.37
C LEU A 101 0.84 -8.13 14.33
N TYR A 102 0.42 -6.90 14.57
CA TYR A 102 1.07 -6.02 15.54
C TYR A 102 1.01 -6.57 16.97
N GLU A 103 -0.14 -7.08 17.40
CA GLU A 103 -0.29 -7.72 18.72
C GLU A 103 0.62 -8.96 18.85
N GLN A 104 0.71 -9.79 17.81
CA GLN A 104 1.60 -10.95 17.80
C GLN A 104 3.08 -10.58 17.89
N ALA A 105 3.52 -9.55 17.15
CA ALA A 105 4.89 -9.05 17.22
C ALA A 105 5.21 -8.38 18.57
N SER A 106 4.21 -7.75 19.20
CA SER A 106 4.37 -7.09 20.50
C SER A 106 4.36 -8.06 21.68
N ASN A 107 3.63 -9.18 21.58
CA ASN A 107 3.57 -10.23 22.62
C ASN A 107 4.71 -11.27 22.51
N GLN A 108 5.57 -11.16 21.49
CA GLN A 108 6.78 -11.98 21.36
C GLN A 108 8.05 -11.28 21.87
N ALA A 109 7.91 -10.12 22.52
CA ALA A 109 9.00 -9.36 23.15
C ALA A 109 9.17 -9.69 24.65
#